data_AF-A0A485L7C0-F1
#
_entry.id   AF-A0A485L7C0-F1
#
_cell.length_a   1.000
_cell.length_b   1.000
_cell.length_c   1.000
_cell.angle_alpha   90.00
_cell.angle_beta   90.00
_cell.angle_gamma   90.00
#
_symmetry.space_group_name_H-M   'P 1'
#
loop_
_entity.id
_entity.type
_entity.pdbx_description
1 polymer ?
#
loop_
_entity_poly.entity_id
_entity_poly.type
_entity_poly.pdbx_seq_one_letter_code
_entity_poly.pdbx_strand_id
1 'polypeptide(L)'
;MRRLVLLCVLVLLVQSDLYCKRCTGGLYSNKSPRDSLGAGHRDLVDPWTNGTQYRVSMENDGNFVLYDIAKAKKLWTVKSSVIPWYYNIIYLDIGFHARVVMQGDGNLVYVDKKPLWETGTSGQGHGPYCLTITRAGVLVVLDWDCNWLWSHDGSKRPTPANSTLLDQSLYEL
;
A
#
# COMPACT_ATOMS: atom_id res chain seq x y z
N MET A 1 17.77 -16.89 56.19
CA MET A 1 16.68 -16.53 55.25
C MET A 1 17.30 -15.88 54.00
N ARG A 2 17.53 -16.64 52.92
CA ARG A 2 18.00 -16.09 51.63
C ARG A 2 16.82 -16.08 50.66
N ARG A 3 16.34 -14.90 50.29
CA ARG A 3 15.27 -14.74 49.30
C ARG A 3 15.90 -14.89 47.91
N LEU A 4 15.58 -15.98 47.20
CA LEU A 4 15.81 -16.07 45.76
C LEU A 4 14.83 -15.11 45.07
N VAL A 5 15.37 -14.12 44.35
CA VAL A 5 14.60 -13.30 43.42
C VAL A 5 14.64 -14.01 42.07
N LEU A 6 13.53 -14.63 41.69
CA LEU A 6 13.35 -15.24 40.37
C LEU A 6 13.16 -14.11 39.36
N LEU A 7 14.22 -13.74 38.64
CA LEU A 7 14.13 -12.82 37.50
C LEU A 7 13.43 -13.55 36.35
N CYS A 8 12.13 -13.30 36.21
CA CYS A 8 11.35 -13.74 35.06
C CYS A 8 11.73 -12.83 33.87
N VAL A 9 12.64 -13.31 33.02
CA VAL A 9 12.94 -12.64 31.75
C VAL A 9 11.76 -12.89 30.82
N LEU A 10 10.88 -11.89 30.70
CA LEU A 10 9.79 -11.89 29.75
C LEU A 10 10.39 -11.75 28.34
N VAL A 11 10.63 -12.87 27.66
CA VAL A 11 10.95 -12.85 26.23
C VAL A 11 9.66 -12.49 25.51
N LEU A 12 9.48 -11.20 25.21
CA LEU A 12 8.46 -10.76 24.27
C LEU A 12 8.81 -11.41 22.93
N LEU A 13 8.07 -12.46 22.56
CA LEU A 13 8.04 -12.97 21.20
C LEU A 13 7.55 -11.82 20.34
N VAL A 14 8.47 -11.05 19.76
CA VAL A 14 8.15 -10.17 18.64
C VAL A 14 7.71 -11.12 17.54
N GLN A 15 6.40 -11.28 17.36
CA GLN A 15 5.86 -11.92 16.17
C GLN A 15 6.44 -11.14 15.00
N SER A 16 7.42 -11.72 14.31
CA SER A 16 7.87 -11.19 13.03
C SER A 16 6.64 -11.19 12.17
N ASP A 17 6.15 -9.99 11.84
CA ASP A 17 5.05 -9.83 10.90
C ASP A 17 5.41 -10.68 9.68
N LEU A 18 4.52 -11.59 9.32
CA LEU A 18 4.73 -12.58 8.28
C LEU A 18 4.75 -11.92 6.88
N TYR A 19 5.27 -10.72 6.69
CA TYR A 19 5.27 -10.04 5.40
C TYR A 19 6.71 -9.81 4.96
N CYS A 20 6.88 -9.57 3.66
CA CYS A 20 8.14 -9.05 3.15
C CYS A 20 8.61 -7.86 4.01
N LYS A 21 9.90 -7.82 4.34
CA LYS A 21 10.51 -6.75 5.16
C LYS A 21 10.36 -5.33 4.58
N ARG A 22 9.97 -5.21 3.31
CA ARG A 22 9.71 -3.95 2.58
C ARG A 22 8.24 -3.54 2.58
N CYS A 23 7.37 -4.33 3.20
CA CYS A 23 5.97 -3.99 3.40
C CYS A 23 5.86 -2.94 4.51
N THR A 24 5.93 -1.66 4.16
CA THR A 24 5.99 -0.54 5.11
C THR A 24 4.96 0.52 4.78
N GLY A 25 4.18 0.94 5.78
CA GLY A 25 3.27 2.10 5.66
C GLY A 25 2.11 1.95 4.67
N GLY A 26 1.92 0.77 4.08
CA GLY A 26 0.89 0.49 3.09
C GLY A 26 -0.24 -0.42 3.57
N LEU A 27 -0.70 -1.31 2.69
CA LEU A 27 -1.78 -2.28 2.94
C LEU A 27 -1.25 -3.70 3.04
N TYR A 28 -1.87 -4.54 3.87
CA TYR A 28 -1.40 -5.89 4.18
C TYR A 28 -2.53 -6.90 3.96
N SER A 29 -2.34 -7.89 3.09
CA SER A 29 -3.36 -8.89 2.80
C SER A 29 -3.81 -9.62 4.08
N ASN A 30 -5.11 -9.88 4.23
CA ASN A 30 -5.69 -10.59 5.39
C ASN A 30 -5.45 -9.93 6.76
N LYS A 31 -5.16 -8.62 6.79
CA LYS A 31 -4.85 -7.88 8.03
C LYS A 31 -5.80 -6.72 8.27
N SER A 32 -7.08 -7.00 8.43
CA SER A 32 -8.09 -5.96 8.70
C SER A 32 -7.79 -5.17 9.99
N PRO A 33 -7.98 -3.83 10.01
CA PRO A 33 -8.43 -2.96 8.92
C PRO A 33 -7.29 -2.41 8.04
N ARG A 34 -6.07 -2.93 8.19
CA ARG A 34 -4.88 -2.51 7.42
C ARG A 34 -4.77 -3.18 6.05
N ASP A 35 -5.73 -4.01 5.68
CA ASP A 35 -5.86 -4.59 4.34
C ASP A 35 -6.54 -3.64 3.35
N SER A 36 -7.14 -2.55 3.83
CA SER A 36 -7.98 -1.69 3.01
C SER A 36 -7.80 -0.20 3.28
N LEU A 37 -8.12 0.60 2.25
CA LEU A 37 -8.10 2.05 2.27
C LEU A 37 -9.39 2.59 1.64
N GLY A 38 -10.23 3.25 2.43
CA GLY A 38 -11.44 3.96 1.98
C GLY A 38 -11.30 5.48 2.11
N ALA A 39 -12.26 6.22 1.57
CA ALA A 39 -12.31 7.68 1.69
C ALA A 39 -12.37 8.13 3.16
N GLY A 40 -11.67 9.21 3.50
CA GLY A 40 -11.59 9.73 4.88
C GLY A 40 -10.73 8.91 5.85
N HIS A 41 -10.09 7.83 5.40
CA HIS A 41 -9.09 7.09 6.19
C HIS A 41 -7.70 7.76 6.12
N ARG A 42 -6.71 7.16 6.80
CA ARG A 42 -5.30 7.59 6.73
C ARG A 42 -4.77 7.50 5.30
N ASP A 43 -3.80 8.34 4.97
CA ASP A 43 -3.00 8.13 3.76
C ASP A 43 -1.97 7.01 3.95
N LEU A 44 -1.58 6.35 2.86
CA LEU A 44 -0.45 5.44 2.84
C LEU A 44 0.80 6.24 2.50
N VAL A 45 1.84 6.07 3.30
CA VAL A 45 3.08 6.82 3.20
C VAL A 45 4.25 5.91 3.50
N ASP A 46 5.40 6.23 2.91
CA ASP A 46 6.64 5.63 3.33
C ASP A 46 7.03 6.15 4.74
N PRO A 47 7.21 5.27 5.75
CA PRO A 47 7.51 5.69 7.12
C PRO A 47 8.84 6.44 7.26
N TRP A 48 9.83 6.16 6.41
CA TRP A 48 11.14 6.84 6.47
C TRP A 48 11.04 8.31 6.07
N THR A 49 10.26 8.61 5.04
CA THR A 49 9.99 9.99 4.61
C THR A 49 8.80 10.64 5.32
N ASN A 50 8.05 9.88 6.11
CA ASN A 50 6.81 10.31 6.77
C ASN A 50 5.84 11.04 5.80
N GLY A 51 5.76 10.56 4.56
CA GLY A 51 4.87 11.11 3.53
C GLY A 51 5.29 12.47 2.94
N THR A 52 6.48 12.97 3.24
CA THR A 52 6.95 14.28 2.73
C THR A 52 7.29 14.25 1.24
N GLN A 53 7.61 13.08 0.68
CA GLN A 53 7.90 12.91 -0.75
C GLN A 53 6.71 12.34 -1.51
N TYR A 54 6.24 11.16 -1.10
CA TYR A 54 5.18 10.44 -1.79
C TYR A 54 4.08 10.00 -0.84
N ARG A 55 2.86 10.00 -1.37
CA ARG A 55 1.66 9.68 -0.60
C ARG A 55 0.63 9.04 -1.51
N VAL A 56 -0.03 8.01 -1.00
CA VAL A 56 -1.20 7.42 -1.64
C VAL A 56 -2.43 7.70 -0.80
N SER A 57 -3.48 8.18 -1.45
CA SER A 57 -4.72 8.58 -0.78
C SER A 57 -5.93 8.01 -1.52
N MET A 58 -6.99 7.72 -0.76
CA MET A 58 -8.33 7.59 -1.31
C MET A 58 -9.03 8.93 -1.09
N GLU A 59 -9.16 9.69 -2.17
CA GLU A 59 -9.81 11.00 -2.15
C GLU A 59 -11.31 10.86 -1.85
N ASN A 60 -11.92 11.93 -1.33
CA ASN A 60 -13.34 11.94 -0.97
C ASN A 60 -14.28 11.76 -2.18
N ASP A 61 -13.79 11.98 -3.39
CA ASP A 61 -14.51 11.73 -4.65
C ASP A 61 -14.34 10.27 -5.15
N GLY A 62 -13.70 9.42 -4.36
CA GLY A 62 -13.44 8.01 -4.65
C GLY A 62 -12.24 7.78 -5.56
N ASN A 63 -11.45 8.79 -5.91
CA ASN A 63 -10.23 8.55 -6.67
C ASN A 63 -9.13 7.96 -5.77
N PHE A 64 -8.53 6.86 -6.21
CA PHE A 64 -7.32 6.32 -5.60
C PHE A 64 -6.11 6.94 -6.29
N VAL A 65 -5.29 7.70 -5.56
CA VAL A 65 -4.27 8.58 -6.16
C VAL A 65 -2.91 8.43 -5.50
N LEU A 66 -1.87 8.32 -6.33
CA LEU A 66 -0.46 8.47 -5.95
C LEU A 66 0.02 9.90 -6.24
N TYR A 67 0.60 10.55 -5.23
CA TYR A 67 1.13 11.90 -5.28
C TYR A 67 2.65 11.92 -5.16
N ASP A 68 3.28 12.82 -5.91
CA ASP A 68 4.57 13.44 -5.59
C ASP A 68 4.27 14.75 -4.86
N ILE A 69 4.38 14.71 -3.54
CA ILE A 69 4.07 15.82 -2.63
C ILE A 69 5.09 16.94 -2.79
N ALA A 70 6.37 16.59 -2.93
CA ALA A 70 7.45 17.57 -3.10
C ALA A 70 7.25 18.42 -4.37
N LYS A 71 6.66 17.85 -5.43
CA LYS A 71 6.37 18.55 -6.69
C LYS A 71 4.91 18.95 -6.88
N ALA A 72 4.06 18.74 -5.87
CA ALA A 72 2.62 18.97 -5.94
C ALA A 72 1.95 18.33 -7.18
N LYS A 73 2.33 17.09 -7.53
CA LYS A 73 1.91 16.41 -8.77
C LYS A 73 1.17 15.11 -8.48
N LYS A 74 0.04 14.87 -9.17
CA LYS A 74 -0.58 13.54 -9.28
C LYS A 74 0.24 12.68 -10.25
N LEU A 75 0.85 11.60 -9.76
CA LEU A 75 1.67 10.70 -10.58
C LEU A 75 0.80 9.66 -11.30
N TRP A 76 -0.16 9.08 -10.58
CA TRP A 76 -1.01 8.01 -11.08
C TRP A 76 -2.35 7.97 -10.33
N THR A 77 -3.40 7.46 -10.97
CA THR A 77 -4.72 7.35 -10.35
C THR A 77 -5.58 6.23 -10.96
N VAL A 78 -6.36 5.55 -10.10
CA VAL A 78 -7.60 4.88 -10.49
C VAL A 78 -8.73 5.86 -10.26
N LYS A 79 -9.44 6.21 -11.34
CA LYS A 79 -10.58 7.11 -11.25
C LYS A 79 -11.83 6.38 -10.82
N SER A 80 -12.59 6.99 -9.92
CA SER A 80 -13.95 6.54 -9.65
C SER A 80 -14.77 6.57 -10.93
N SER A 81 -15.58 5.53 -11.16
CA SER A 81 -16.52 5.49 -12.28
C SER A 81 -17.72 6.44 -12.08
N VAL A 82 -17.81 7.08 -10.91
CA VAL A 82 -18.89 7.97 -10.55
C VAL A 82 -18.51 9.40 -10.92
N ILE A 83 -18.63 9.81 -12.20
CA ILE A 83 -19.17 11.12 -12.67
C ILE A 83 -19.54 11.04 -14.18
N PRO A 84 -20.83 11.03 -14.56
CA PRO A 84 -21.29 11.68 -15.79
C PRO A 84 -21.19 13.19 -15.59
N TRP A 85 -20.50 13.89 -16.49
CA TRP A 85 -20.18 15.33 -16.48
C TRP A 85 -21.37 16.31 -16.40
N TYR A 86 -22.60 15.82 -16.15
CA TYR A 86 -23.83 16.58 -16.28
C TYR A 86 -24.65 16.73 -14.98
N TYR A 87 -24.34 16.03 -13.88
CA TYR A 87 -25.16 16.12 -12.67
C TYR A 87 -24.52 16.97 -11.56
N ASN A 88 -25.26 17.99 -11.15
CA ASN A 88 -24.97 18.83 -9.99
C ASN A 88 -25.39 18.05 -8.72
N ILE A 89 -24.51 17.19 -8.19
CA ILE A 89 -24.83 16.23 -7.10
C ILE A 89 -24.41 16.71 -5.70
N ILE A 90 -24.20 18.01 -5.53
CA ILE A 90 -23.70 18.67 -4.30
C ILE A 90 -24.60 18.55 -3.05
N TYR A 91 -25.68 17.77 -3.08
CA TYR A 91 -26.63 17.65 -1.96
C TYR A 91 -26.96 16.23 -1.52
N LEU A 92 -26.36 15.20 -2.12
CA LEU A 92 -26.55 13.85 -1.63
C LEU A 92 -25.25 13.40 -0.97
N ASP A 93 -25.35 12.99 0.29
CA ASP A 93 -24.41 12.09 0.96
C ASP A 93 -24.45 10.73 0.22
N ILE A 94 -24.06 10.74 -1.05
CA ILE A 94 -23.82 9.53 -1.84
C ILE A 94 -22.51 8.97 -1.31
N GLY A 95 -22.56 8.34 -0.14
CA GLY A 95 -21.41 7.73 0.51
C GLY A 95 -20.52 7.06 -0.53
N PHE A 96 -19.36 7.66 -0.77
CA PHE A 96 -18.36 7.07 -1.65
C PHE A 96 -17.85 5.85 -0.90
N HIS A 97 -18.38 4.67 -1.27
CA HIS A 97 -17.96 3.38 -0.71
C HIS A 97 -16.68 2.86 -1.37
N ALA A 98 -16.08 3.70 -2.23
CA ALA A 98 -14.82 3.46 -2.89
C ALA A 98 -13.74 3.12 -1.86
N ARG A 99 -13.16 1.93 -2.02
CA ARG A 99 -12.00 1.48 -1.27
C ARG A 99 -11.10 0.63 -2.13
N VAL A 100 -9.82 0.63 -1.79
CA VAL A 100 -8.87 -0.38 -2.28
C VAL A 100 -8.68 -1.44 -1.20
N VAL A 101 -8.59 -2.70 -1.60
CA VAL A 101 -8.36 -3.84 -0.71
C VAL A 101 -7.21 -4.69 -1.23
N MET A 102 -6.21 -4.93 -0.41
CA MET A 102 -5.19 -5.96 -0.62
C MET A 102 -5.77 -7.30 -0.17
N GLN A 103 -6.14 -8.14 -1.14
CA GLN A 103 -6.82 -9.40 -0.88
C GLN A 103 -5.83 -10.52 -0.52
N GLY A 104 -6.34 -11.56 0.13
CA GLY A 104 -5.56 -12.71 0.60
C GLY A 104 -4.95 -13.58 -0.49
N ASP A 105 -5.46 -13.47 -1.71
CA ASP A 105 -4.97 -14.17 -2.90
C ASP A 105 -3.85 -13.41 -3.63
N GLY A 106 -3.47 -12.23 -3.15
CA GLY A 106 -2.42 -11.40 -3.75
C GLY A 106 -2.93 -10.40 -4.77
N ASN A 107 -4.25 -10.28 -4.97
CA ASN A 107 -4.82 -9.25 -5.84
C ASN A 107 -5.10 -7.95 -5.06
N LEU A 108 -4.77 -6.80 -5.65
CA LEU A 108 -5.16 -5.51 -5.12
C LEU A 108 -6.35 -5.01 -5.93
N VAL A 109 -7.49 -4.83 -5.26
CA VAL A 109 -8.76 -4.54 -5.95
C VAL A 109 -9.31 -3.19 -5.48
N TYR A 110 -9.58 -2.32 -6.43
CA TYR A 110 -10.40 -1.12 -6.22
C TYR A 110 -11.88 -1.49 -6.39
N VAL A 111 -12.66 -1.24 -5.35
CA VAL A 111 -14.07 -1.60 -5.23
C VAL A 111 -14.86 -0.34 -4.89
N ASP A 112 -15.96 -0.12 -5.59
CA ASP A 112 -17.03 0.80 -5.16
C ASP A 112 -18.29 -0.02 -4.86
N LYS A 113 -19.35 0.07 -5.69
CA LYS A 113 -20.49 -0.86 -5.60
C LYS A 113 -20.16 -2.25 -6.13
N LYS A 114 -19.12 -2.34 -6.96
CA LYS A 114 -18.58 -3.57 -7.56
C LYS A 114 -17.06 -3.38 -7.78
N PRO A 115 -16.30 -4.46 -8.02
CA PRO A 115 -14.92 -4.34 -8.48
C PRO A 115 -14.88 -3.56 -9.80
N LEU A 116 -14.04 -2.53 -9.88
CA LEU A 116 -13.91 -1.69 -11.08
C LEU A 116 -12.50 -1.72 -11.67
N TRP A 117 -11.50 -2.02 -10.85
CA TRP A 117 -10.11 -2.15 -11.27
C TRP A 117 -9.36 -3.11 -10.35
N GLU A 118 -8.38 -3.81 -10.88
CA GLU A 118 -7.50 -4.70 -10.13
C GLU A 118 -6.11 -4.79 -10.76
N THR A 119 -5.14 -5.27 -9.98
CA THR A 119 -3.76 -5.48 -10.45
C THR A 119 -3.58 -6.75 -11.27
N GLY A 120 -4.52 -7.70 -11.20
CA GLY A 120 -4.45 -8.97 -11.91
C GLY A 120 -3.40 -9.95 -11.35
N THR A 121 -3.02 -9.75 -10.08
CA THR A 121 -1.95 -10.52 -9.40
C THR A 121 -2.48 -11.68 -8.57
N SER A 122 -3.77 -12.00 -8.68
CA SER A 122 -4.39 -13.14 -7.98
C SER A 122 -3.63 -14.45 -8.27
N GLY A 123 -3.25 -15.16 -7.21
CA GLY A 123 -2.56 -16.44 -7.29
C GLY A 123 -1.11 -16.37 -7.77
N GLN A 124 -0.52 -15.19 -7.89
CA GLN A 124 0.89 -15.01 -8.24
C GLN A 124 1.76 -14.89 -7.00
N GLY A 125 2.97 -15.46 -7.03
CA GLY A 125 3.92 -15.40 -5.92
C GLY A 125 3.47 -16.20 -4.69
N HIS A 126 4.00 -15.83 -3.52
CA HIS A 126 3.66 -16.45 -2.24
C HIS A 126 3.18 -15.43 -1.22
N GLY A 127 2.04 -15.71 -0.61
CA GLY A 127 1.48 -14.86 0.42
C GLY A 127 2.20 -14.98 1.78
N PRO A 128 1.89 -14.06 2.71
CA PRO A 128 0.99 -12.92 2.50
C PRO A 128 1.65 -11.77 1.73
N TYR A 129 0.79 -10.87 1.26
CA TYR A 129 1.10 -9.84 0.28
C TYR A 129 0.91 -8.45 0.87
N CYS A 130 1.52 -7.46 0.24
CA CYS A 130 1.30 -6.07 0.62
C CYS A 130 1.33 -5.10 -0.56
N LEU A 131 0.64 -3.98 -0.39
CA LEU A 131 0.83 -2.79 -1.20
C LEU A 131 1.78 -1.84 -0.45
N THR A 132 2.77 -1.27 -1.11
CA THR A 132 3.69 -0.29 -0.51
C THR A 132 4.20 0.71 -1.55
N ILE A 133 4.74 1.84 -1.10
CA ILE A 133 5.38 2.85 -1.95
C ILE A 133 6.89 2.77 -1.71
N THR A 134 7.69 2.73 -2.77
CA THR A 134 9.15 2.76 -2.68
C THR A 134 9.66 4.19 -2.45
N ARG A 135 10.92 4.36 -2.01
CA ARG A 135 11.53 5.70 -1.91
C ARG A 135 11.67 6.42 -3.25
N ALA A 136 11.70 5.68 -4.36
CA ALA A 136 11.65 6.21 -5.72
C ALA A 136 10.24 6.66 -6.16
N GLY A 137 9.22 6.53 -5.31
CA GLY A 137 7.85 6.92 -5.62
C GLY A 137 7.11 5.91 -6.50
N VAL A 138 7.49 4.63 -6.45
CA VAL A 138 6.80 3.57 -7.18
C VAL A 138 5.86 2.83 -6.23
N LEU A 139 4.56 2.85 -6.55
CA LEU A 139 3.55 2.04 -5.88
C LEU A 139 3.61 0.59 -6.39
N VAL A 140 3.77 -0.36 -5.48
CA VAL A 140 4.03 -1.78 -5.83
C VAL A 140 3.23 -2.75 -4.97
N VAL A 141 2.87 -3.89 -5.57
CA VAL A 141 2.40 -5.07 -4.84
C VAL A 141 3.56 -6.04 -4.68
N LEU A 142 3.80 -6.47 -3.43
CA LEU A 142 4.86 -7.41 -3.07
C LEU A 142 4.30 -8.72 -2.54
N ASP A 143 5.01 -9.80 -2.85
CA ASP A 143 4.86 -11.11 -2.20
C ASP A 143 5.76 -11.21 -0.94
N TRP A 144 5.72 -12.35 -0.26
CA TRP A 144 6.56 -12.66 0.91
C TRP A 144 8.06 -12.50 0.63
N ASP A 145 8.51 -12.88 -0.56
CA ASP A 145 9.91 -12.87 -0.98
C ASP A 145 10.38 -11.47 -1.46
N CYS A 146 9.54 -10.45 -1.29
CA CYS A 146 9.76 -9.08 -1.75
C CYS A 146 9.87 -8.94 -3.28
N ASN A 147 9.34 -9.88 -4.04
CA ASN A 147 9.20 -9.76 -5.49
C ASN A 147 8.09 -8.77 -5.81
N TRP A 148 8.31 -7.99 -6.85
CA TRP A 148 7.30 -7.09 -7.37
C TRP A 148 6.37 -7.88 -8.26
N LEU A 149 5.13 -8.08 -7.83
CA LEU A 149 4.09 -8.70 -8.63
C LEU A 149 3.44 -7.68 -9.57
N TRP A 150 3.39 -6.41 -9.14
CA TRP A 150 2.83 -5.31 -9.91
C TRP A 150 3.49 -3.97 -9.52
N SER A 151 3.53 -3.03 -10.45
CA SER A 151 3.89 -1.63 -10.25
C SER A 151 2.98 -0.72 -11.07
N HIS A 152 2.66 0.46 -10.52
CA HIS A 152 1.75 1.42 -11.17
C HIS A 152 2.21 1.93 -12.54
N ASP A 153 3.52 1.92 -12.80
CA ASP A 153 4.17 2.40 -14.03
C ASP A 153 4.77 1.28 -14.89
N GLY A 154 4.60 0.02 -14.51
CA GLY A 154 5.17 -1.13 -15.20
C GLY A 154 6.67 -1.35 -14.98
N SER A 155 7.30 -0.58 -14.08
CA SER A 155 8.69 -0.82 -13.68
C SER A 155 8.87 -2.19 -13.02
N LYS A 156 9.98 -2.85 -13.31
CA LYS A 156 10.34 -4.13 -12.67
C LYS A 156 11.23 -3.87 -11.46
N ARG A 157 11.28 -4.84 -10.55
CA ARG A 157 12.25 -4.82 -9.44
C ARG A 157 13.67 -4.62 -10.00
N PRO A 158 14.41 -3.58 -9.57
CA PRO A 158 15.80 -3.42 -9.97
C PRO A 158 16.61 -4.64 -9.52
N THR A 159 17.35 -5.23 -10.44
CA THR A 159 18.32 -6.27 -10.11
C THR A 159 19.67 -5.63 -9.82
N PRO A 160 20.51 -6.25 -8.97
CA PRO A 160 21.82 -5.70 -8.65
C PRO A 160 22.69 -5.38 -9.87
N ALA A 161 22.49 -6.12 -10.98
CA ALA A 161 23.20 -5.93 -12.24
C ALA A 161 22.73 -4.70 -13.05
N ASN A 162 21.50 -4.23 -12.85
CA ASN A 162 20.89 -3.13 -13.61
C ASN A 162 20.75 -1.83 -12.81
N SER A 163 21.13 -1.84 -11.54
CA SER A 163 21.02 -0.71 -10.62
C SER A 163 22.41 -0.22 -10.22
N THR A 164 22.64 1.09 -10.26
CA THR A 164 23.80 1.68 -9.56
C THR A 164 23.60 1.56 -8.05
N LEU A 165 24.67 1.65 -7.24
CA LEU A 165 24.55 1.59 -5.76
C LEU A 165 23.59 2.67 -5.21
N LEU A 166 23.54 3.83 -5.85
CA LEU A 166 22.59 4.90 -5.51
C LEU A 166 21.15 4.51 -5.86
N ASP A 167 20.95 3.88 -7.02
CA ASP A 167 19.64 3.40 -7.47
C ASP A 167 19.11 2.29 -6.55
N GLN A 168 19.98 1.36 -6.13
CA GLN A 168 19.62 0.36 -5.12
C GLN A 168 19.10 1.02 -3.84
N SER A 169 19.75 2.08 -3.36
CA SER A 169 19.27 2.78 -2.18
C SER A 169 17.88 3.41 -2.40
N LEU A 170 17.56 3.94 -3.58
CA LEU A 170 16.24 4.51 -3.86
C LEU A 170 15.11 3.47 -3.92
N TYR A 171 15.45 2.20 -4.14
CA TYR A 171 14.49 1.10 -4.11
C TYR A 171 14.56 0.26 -2.84
N GLU A 172 15.65 0.31 -2.07
CA GLU A 172 15.71 -0.24 -0.71
C GLU A 172 15.05 0.69 0.31
N LEU A 173 14.77 0.15 1.50
CA LEU A 173 14.07 0.81 2.63
C LEU A 173 14.55 2.21 2.90
#